data_AF-A0A1F4IFS6-F1
#
_entry.id   AF-A0A1F4IFS6-F1
#
_cell.length_a   1.000
_cell.length_b   1.000
_cell.length_c   1.000
_cell.angle_alpha   90.00
_cell.angle_beta   90.00
_cell.angle_gamma   90.00
#
_symmetry.space_group_name_H-M   'P 1'
#
loop_
_entity.id
_entity.type
_entity.pdbx_description
1 polymer ?
#
loop_
_entity_poly.entity_id
_entity_poly.type
_entity_poly.pdbx_seq_one_letter_code
_entity_poly.pdbx_strand_id
1 'polypeptide(L)'
;MMKIAVTALVSVVMLSSCATSSPMPDETYQKFGRFAAGTQRCFEAGHINAQLYADSTGAVHALLGTWTYDEAKMRRTMDYMYRDEAATPQTCRQIEAAAYSLISQATQHRANVQANRREMADAMNKFNNSIRKPIYCDTIGTMTMCN
;
A
#
# COMPACT_ATOMS: atom_id res chain seq x y z
N MET A 1 -27.53 -10.52 50.03
CA MET A 1 -27.08 -11.73 49.29
C MET A 1 -26.89 -11.33 47.83
N MET A 2 -25.67 -11.51 47.34
CA MET A 2 -25.14 -11.00 46.07
C MET A 2 -25.46 -11.98 44.93
N LYS A 3 -25.98 -11.49 43.79
CA LYS A 3 -25.91 -12.20 42.50
C LYS A 3 -25.59 -11.21 41.39
N ILE A 4 -24.36 -11.33 40.92
CA ILE A 4 -23.75 -10.61 39.81
C ILE A 4 -24.42 -11.13 38.52
N ALA A 5 -25.07 -10.24 37.77
CA ALA A 5 -25.53 -10.54 36.42
C ALA A 5 -24.52 -9.97 35.42
N VAL A 6 -23.84 -10.89 34.75
CA VAL A 6 -22.72 -10.70 33.84
C VAL A 6 -23.15 -9.86 32.62
N THR A 7 -22.66 -8.63 32.54
CA THR A 7 -22.71 -7.79 31.35
C THR A 7 -21.85 -8.43 30.26
N ALA A 8 -22.50 -9.07 29.27
CA ALA A 8 -21.84 -9.56 28.08
C ALA A 8 -21.35 -8.36 27.24
N LEU A 9 -20.09 -7.98 27.43
CA LEU A 9 -19.36 -7.07 26.54
C LEU A 9 -19.19 -7.75 25.18
N VAL A 10 -20.06 -7.40 24.24
CA VAL A 10 -19.85 -7.69 22.81
C VAL A 10 -18.74 -6.76 22.33
N SER A 11 -17.49 -7.20 22.49
CA SER A 11 -16.33 -6.57 21.87
C SER A 11 -16.36 -6.88 20.38
N VAL A 12 -17.04 -6.03 19.60
CA VAL A 12 -16.87 -5.97 18.14
C VAL A 12 -15.44 -5.50 17.90
N VAL A 13 -14.51 -6.44 17.77
CA VAL A 13 -13.18 -6.19 17.23
C VAL A 13 -13.39 -5.89 15.75
N MET A 14 -13.62 -4.62 15.44
CA MET A 14 -13.47 -4.13 14.08
C MET A 14 -12.00 -4.33 13.72
N LEU A 15 -11.70 -5.42 13.02
CA LEU A 15 -10.45 -5.61 12.31
C LEU A 15 -10.44 -4.61 11.15
N SER A 16 -10.29 -3.32 11.46
CA SER A 16 -9.82 -2.35 10.51
C SER A 16 -8.46 -2.85 10.05
N SER A 17 -8.38 -3.24 8.78
CA SER A 17 -7.12 -3.33 8.05
C SER A 17 -6.51 -1.92 8.02
N CYS A 18 -5.99 -1.47 9.16
CA CYS A 18 -5.16 -0.30 9.22
C CYS A 18 -3.87 -0.71 8.53
N ALA A 19 -3.79 -0.49 7.22
CA ALA A 19 -2.51 -0.25 6.59
C ALA A 19 -1.97 1.02 7.26
N THR A 20 -1.41 0.90 8.46
CA THR A 20 -0.67 1.96 9.12
C THR A 20 0.58 2.16 8.28
N SER A 21 0.49 3.07 7.32
CA SER A 21 1.63 3.53 6.54
C SER A 21 2.65 4.09 7.53
N SER A 22 3.79 3.40 7.65
CA SER A 22 4.85 3.82 8.53
C SER A 22 5.35 5.21 8.12
N PRO A 23 5.80 6.05 9.07
CA PRO A 23 6.46 7.30 8.73
C PRO A 23 7.70 7.02 7.89
N MET A 24 7.88 7.80 6.83
CA MET A 24 9.00 7.64 5.91
C MET A 24 10.35 8.00 6.58
N PRO A 25 11.36 7.10 6.56
CA PRO A 25 12.71 7.44 7.02
C PRO A 25 13.39 8.49 6.13
N ASP A 26 14.30 9.27 6.69
CA ASP A 26 15.01 10.35 5.98
C ASP A 26 15.82 9.86 4.78
N GLU A 27 16.45 8.70 4.89
CA GLU A 27 17.14 8.05 3.78
C GLU A 27 16.22 7.72 2.60
N THR A 28 14.94 7.44 2.87
CA THR A 28 13.94 7.13 1.86
C THR A 28 13.51 8.38 1.10
N TYR A 29 13.45 9.55 1.76
CA TYR A 29 13.28 10.83 1.06
C TYR A 29 14.42 11.10 0.09
N GLN A 30 15.67 10.85 0.50
CA GLN A 30 16.82 11.06 -0.39
C GLN A 30 16.79 10.10 -1.58
N LYS A 31 16.47 8.82 -1.37
CA LYS A 31 16.36 7.82 -2.43
C LYS A 31 15.30 8.21 -3.47
N PHE A 32 14.07 8.50 -3.04
CA PHE A 32 13.00 8.92 -3.96
C PHE A 32 13.28 10.27 -4.60
N GLY A 33 13.76 11.24 -3.80
CA GLY A 33 14.06 12.58 -4.28
C GLY A 33 15.16 12.57 -5.34
N ARG A 34 16.22 11.80 -5.13
CA ARG A 34 17.31 11.61 -6.10
C ARG A 34 16.80 10.96 -7.37
N PHE A 35 16.09 9.84 -7.25
CA PHE A 35 15.55 9.13 -8.40
C PHE A 35 14.62 10.00 -9.25
N ALA A 36 13.67 10.70 -8.61
CA ALA A 36 12.70 11.54 -9.30
C ALA A 36 13.37 12.74 -9.98
N ALA A 37 14.30 13.39 -9.28
CA ALA A 37 15.08 14.50 -9.83
C ALA A 37 15.94 14.06 -11.03
N GLY A 38 16.67 12.95 -10.89
CA GLY A 38 17.49 12.40 -11.96
C GLY A 38 16.69 11.99 -13.19
N THR A 39 15.55 11.34 -12.95
CA THR A 39 14.62 10.92 -14.01
C THR A 39 14.09 12.14 -14.76
N GLN A 40 13.71 13.21 -14.06
CA GLN A 40 13.30 14.46 -14.69
C GLN A 40 14.43 15.06 -15.54
N ARG A 41 15.65 15.18 -15.00
CA ARG A 41 16.77 15.75 -15.76
C ARG A 41 17.16 14.92 -16.97
N CYS A 42 17.14 13.60 -16.85
CA CYS A 42 17.43 12.71 -17.97
C CYS A 42 16.36 12.76 -19.05
N PHE A 43 15.09 13.01 -18.68
CA PHE A 43 14.01 13.25 -19.64
C PHE A 43 14.21 14.58 -20.37
N GLU A 44 14.47 15.66 -19.62
CA GLU A 44 14.72 17.00 -20.19
C GLU A 44 15.96 17.02 -21.10
N ALA A 45 16.98 16.21 -20.79
CA ALA A 45 18.17 16.02 -21.62
C ALA A 45 17.96 15.09 -22.83
N GLY A 46 16.78 14.48 -22.98
CA GLY A 46 16.45 13.57 -24.09
C GLY A 46 17.08 12.19 -24.00
N HIS A 47 17.61 11.79 -22.83
CA HIS A 47 18.22 10.49 -22.62
C HIS A 47 17.21 9.38 -22.30
N ILE A 48 16.02 9.73 -21.82
CA ILE A 48 14.90 8.79 -21.64
C ILE A 48 13.67 9.31 -22.39
N ASN A 49 12.83 8.38 -22.85
CA ASN A 49 11.60 8.74 -23.57
C ASN A 49 10.46 9.12 -22.61
N ALA A 50 9.42 9.76 -23.17
CA ALA A 50 8.27 10.24 -22.40
C ALA A 50 7.49 9.11 -21.71
N GLN A 51 7.43 7.91 -22.31
CA GLN A 51 6.73 6.77 -21.74
C GLN A 51 7.42 6.30 -20.45
N LEU A 52 8.74 6.10 -20.51
CA LEU A 52 9.53 5.68 -19.36
C LEU A 52 9.48 6.74 -18.23
N TYR A 53 9.52 8.03 -18.59
CA TYR A 53 9.35 9.12 -17.64
C TYR A 53 7.98 9.06 -16.94
N ALA A 54 6.90 8.88 -17.69
CA ALA A 54 5.54 8.79 -17.14
C ALA A 54 5.37 7.55 -16.25
N ASP A 55 5.82 6.38 -16.71
CA ASP A 55 5.69 5.12 -15.98
C ASP A 55 6.49 5.13 -14.67
N SER A 56 7.72 5.65 -14.70
CA SER A 56 8.57 5.78 -13.52
C SER A 56 8.01 6.78 -12.51
N THR A 57 7.46 7.91 -12.97
CA THR A 57 6.76 8.87 -12.12
C THR A 57 5.54 8.22 -11.44
N GLY A 58 4.74 7.46 -12.20
CA GLY A 58 3.62 6.70 -11.66
C GLY A 58 4.04 5.61 -10.65
N ALA A 59 5.21 5.00 -10.86
CA ALA A 59 5.79 4.02 -9.94
C ALA A 59 6.25 4.68 -8.63
N VAL A 60 6.91 5.85 -8.70
CA VAL A 60 7.28 6.66 -7.53
C VAL A 60 6.02 6.98 -6.72
N HIS A 61 4.97 7.52 -7.34
CA HIS A 61 3.74 7.84 -6.62
C HIS A 61 3.09 6.63 -5.95
N ALA A 62 3.06 5.48 -6.64
CA ALA A 62 2.51 4.26 -6.07
C ALA A 62 3.27 3.80 -4.82
N LEU A 63 4.60 3.88 -4.84
CA LEU A 63 5.44 3.49 -3.72
C LEU A 63 5.47 4.55 -2.61
N LEU A 64 5.38 5.84 -2.93
CA LEU A 64 5.20 6.89 -1.93
C LEU A 64 3.90 6.70 -1.14
N GLY A 65 2.84 6.24 -1.81
CA GLY A 65 1.55 5.92 -1.18
C GLY A 65 1.60 4.82 -0.12
N THR A 66 2.71 4.07 0.01
CA THR A 66 2.90 3.09 1.09
C THR A 66 3.43 3.71 2.38
N TRP A 67 3.81 4.99 2.34
CA TRP A 67 4.42 5.71 3.45
C TRP A 67 3.55 6.88 3.88
N THR A 68 3.66 7.23 5.16
CA THR A 68 3.24 8.56 5.62
C THR A 68 4.43 9.49 5.48
N TYR A 69 4.31 10.54 4.67
CA TYR A 69 5.43 11.46 4.37
C TYR A 69 5.00 12.93 4.35
N ASP A 70 5.97 13.82 4.60
CA ASP A 70 5.86 15.27 4.47
C ASP A 70 6.16 15.66 3.03
N GLU A 71 5.12 16.08 2.31
CA GLU A 71 5.21 16.51 0.91
C GLU A 71 6.16 17.69 0.72
N ALA A 72 6.19 18.65 1.64
CA ALA A 72 7.07 19.80 1.55
C ALA A 72 8.54 19.39 1.74
N LYS A 73 8.81 18.43 2.64
CA LYS A 73 10.15 17.83 2.78
C LYS A 73 10.55 17.08 1.51
N MET A 74 9.65 16.29 0.93
CA MET A 74 9.93 15.58 -0.33
C MET A 74 10.23 16.55 -1.45
N ARG A 75 9.41 17.59 -1.63
CA ARG A 75 9.62 18.61 -2.68
C ARG A 75 10.96 19.31 -2.54
N ARG A 76 11.31 19.77 -1.32
CA ARG A 76 12.63 20.38 -1.06
C ARG A 76 13.78 19.42 -1.37
N THR A 77 13.61 18.14 -1.06
CA THR A 77 14.62 17.12 -1.35
C THR A 77 14.78 16.92 -2.86
N MET A 78 13.69 16.84 -3.61
CA MET A 78 13.72 16.77 -5.08
C MET A 78 14.38 18.01 -5.69
N ASP A 79 14.00 19.21 -5.26
CA ASP A 79 14.58 20.48 -5.74
C ASP A 79 16.09 20.54 -5.48
N TYR A 80 16.53 20.07 -4.32
CA TYR A 80 17.94 19.98 -3.98
C TYR A 80 18.68 18.98 -4.90
N MET A 81 18.16 17.76 -5.03
CA MET A 81 18.79 16.72 -5.85
C MET A 81 18.80 17.09 -7.33
N TYR A 82 17.75 17.76 -7.82
CA TYR A 82 17.70 18.24 -9.20
C TYR A 82 18.86 19.20 -9.48
N ARG A 83 19.20 20.09 -8.55
CA ARG A 83 20.33 21.00 -8.75
C ARG A 83 21.69 20.29 -8.70
N ASP A 84 21.81 19.24 -7.89
CA ASP A 84 23.04 18.50 -7.64
C ASP A 84 23.34 17.45 -8.74
N GLU A 85 22.32 16.79 -9.30
CA GLU A 85 22.52 15.67 -10.21
C GLU A 85 22.84 16.10 -11.65
N ALA A 86 23.98 15.70 -12.18
CA ALA A 86 24.27 15.90 -13.61
C ALA A 86 23.57 14.86 -14.50
N ALA A 87 22.92 15.32 -15.58
CA ALA A 87 22.33 14.47 -16.62
C ALA A 87 23.38 14.05 -17.66
N THR A 88 24.38 13.29 -17.21
CA THR A 88 25.34 12.67 -18.12
C THR A 88 24.72 11.41 -18.77
N PRO A 89 25.21 10.98 -19.94
CA PRO A 89 24.75 9.72 -20.54
C PRO A 89 24.90 8.51 -19.60
N GLN A 90 25.97 8.49 -18.80
CA GLN A 90 26.26 7.41 -17.85
C GLN A 90 25.25 7.39 -16.70
N THR A 91 25.00 8.55 -16.06
CA THR A 91 24.02 8.68 -14.97
C THR A 91 22.62 8.37 -15.47
N CYS A 92 22.25 8.84 -16.66
CA CYS A 92 20.94 8.57 -17.24
C CYS A 92 20.69 7.10 -17.57
N ARG A 93 21.70 6.35 -18.01
CA ARG A 93 21.57 4.88 -18.15
C ARG A 93 21.36 4.18 -16.81
N GLN A 94 22.00 4.64 -15.75
CA GLN A 94 21.79 4.08 -14.40
C GLN A 94 20.37 4.38 -13.90
N ILE A 95 19.89 5.60 -14.13
CA ILE A 95 18.53 6.02 -13.78
C ILE A 95 17.50 5.23 -14.59
N GLU A 96 17.71 5.03 -15.89
CA GLU A 96 16.86 4.19 -16.74
C GLU A 96 16.77 2.76 -16.20
N ALA A 97 17.89 2.14 -15.85
CA ALA A 97 17.89 0.80 -15.23
C ALA A 97 17.12 0.79 -13.89
N ALA A 98 17.34 1.81 -13.05
CA ALA A 98 16.61 1.97 -11.79
C ALA A 98 15.09 2.17 -12.02
N ALA A 99 14.70 2.87 -13.09
CA ALA A 99 13.31 3.11 -13.45
C ALA A 99 12.58 1.80 -13.78
N TYR A 100 13.18 0.91 -14.58
CA TYR A 100 12.60 -0.40 -14.85
C TYR A 100 12.45 -1.24 -13.58
N SER A 101 13.43 -1.21 -12.69
CA SER A 101 13.33 -1.88 -11.39
C SER A 101 12.20 -1.32 -10.53
N LEU A 102 12.06 0.00 -10.48
CA LEU A 102 11.01 0.67 -9.70
C LEU A 102 9.61 0.39 -10.25
N ILE A 103 9.45 0.41 -11.58
CA ILE A 103 8.19 0.08 -12.27
C ILE A 103 7.79 -1.36 -11.95
N SER A 104 8.74 -2.29 -11.98
CA SER A 104 8.50 -3.70 -11.61
C SER A 104 8.04 -3.83 -10.16
N GLN A 105 8.73 -3.17 -9.21
CA GLN A 105 8.35 -3.16 -7.80
C GLN A 105 6.95 -2.56 -7.57
N ALA A 106 6.63 -1.44 -8.21
CA ALA A 106 5.31 -0.83 -8.11
C ALA A 106 4.22 -1.74 -8.69
N THR A 107 4.50 -2.44 -9.79
CA THR A 107 3.58 -3.41 -10.41
C THR A 107 3.33 -4.59 -9.48
N GLN A 108 4.38 -5.16 -8.89
CA GLN A 108 4.26 -6.24 -7.92
C GLN A 108 3.49 -5.80 -6.67
N HIS A 109 3.76 -4.59 -6.17
CA HIS A 109 3.03 -4.03 -5.03
C HIS A 109 1.52 -3.91 -5.34
N ARG A 110 1.16 -3.35 -6.50
CA ARG A 110 -0.24 -3.25 -6.93
C ARG A 110 -0.89 -4.63 -7.05
N ALA A 111 -0.19 -5.62 -7.61
CA ALA A 111 -0.68 -7.00 -7.71
C ALA A 111 -0.95 -7.62 -6.33
N ASN A 112 -0.02 -7.44 -5.38
CA ASN A 112 -0.16 -7.94 -4.01
C ASN A 112 -1.34 -7.29 -3.28
N VAL A 113 -1.53 -5.98 -3.42
CA VAL A 113 -2.68 -5.26 -2.82
C VAL A 113 -3.99 -5.76 -3.42
N GLN A 114 -4.04 -6.00 -4.72
CA GLN A 114 -5.24 -6.55 -5.38
C GLN A 114 -5.54 -7.98 -4.95
N ALA A 115 -4.53 -8.85 -4.87
CA ALA A 115 -4.68 -10.22 -4.40
C ALA A 115 -5.21 -10.25 -2.95
N ASN A 116 -4.58 -9.49 -2.06
CA ASN A 116 -5.01 -9.39 -0.66
C ASN A 116 -6.44 -8.86 -0.52
N ARG A 117 -6.85 -7.89 -1.34
CA ARG A 117 -8.24 -7.39 -1.38
C ARG A 117 -9.24 -8.48 -1.80
N ARG A 118 -8.89 -9.30 -2.78
CA ARG A 118 -9.75 -10.42 -3.22
C ARG A 118 -9.88 -11.48 -2.13
N GLU A 119 -8.77 -11.88 -1.53
CA GLU A 119 -8.76 -12.84 -0.41
C GLU A 119 -9.57 -12.35 0.78
N MET A 120 -9.44 -11.06 1.12
CA MET A 120 -10.23 -10.44 2.17
C MET A 120 -11.73 -10.38 1.83
N ALA A 121 -12.08 -10.04 0.58
CA ALA A 121 -13.47 -10.05 0.12
C ALA A 121 -14.07 -11.47 0.16
N ASP A 122 -13.31 -12.48 -0.23
CA ASP A 122 -13.73 -13.89 -0.16
C ASP A 122 -13.88 -14.37 1.28
N ALA A 123 -12.97 -13.99 2.17
CA ALA A 123 -13.10 -14.26 3.60
C ALA A 123 -14.35 -13.59 4.19
N MET A 124 -14.63 -12.34 3.82
CA MET A 124 -15.81 -11.61 4.26
C MET A 124 -17.10 -12.25 3.73
N ASN A 125 -17.11 -12.71 2.48
CA ASN A 125 -18.22 -13.43 1.87
C ASN A 125 -18.47 -14.77 2.58
N LYS A 126 -17.41 -15.55 2.86
CA LYS A 126 -17.51 -16.80 3.63
C LYS A 126 -18.04 -16.56 5.05
N PHE A 127 -17.55 -15.52 5.72
CA PHE A 127 -18.03 -15.12 7.04
C PHE A 127 -19.52 -14.73 7.01
N ASN A 128 -19.92 -13.86 6.09
CA ASN A 128 -21.32 -13.46 5.92
C ASN A 128 -22.23 -14.67 5.62
N ASN A 129 -21.79 -15.59 4.77
CA ASN A 129 -22.51 -16.82 4.48
C ASN A 129 -22.55 -17.79 5.67
N SER A 130 -21.55 -17.78 6.55
CA SER A 130 -21.55 -18.60 7.77
C SER A 130 -22.49 -18.06 8.85
N ILE A 131 -22.66 -16.73 8.94
CA ILE A 131 -23.59 -16.08 9.87
C ILE A 131 -25.03 -16.14 9.37
N ARG A 132 -25.25 -16.14 8.04
CA ARG A 132 -26.58 -16.21 7.44
C ARG A 132 -27.17 -17.62 7.35
N LYS A 133 -26.51 -18.65 7.87
CA LYS A 133 -27.16 -19.96 7.99
C LYS A 133 -28.25 -19.87 9.07
N PRO A 134 -29.53 -20.06 8.73
CA PRO A 134 -30.58 -20.13 9.74
C PRO A 134 -30.27 -21.31 10.65
N ILE A 135 -30.07 -21.03 11.94
CA ILE A 135 -29.96 -22.08 12.96
C ILE A 135 -31.35 -22.68 13.10
N TYR A 136 -31.50 -23.94 12.70
CA TYR A 136 -32.75 -24.66 12.89
C TYR A 136 -32.67 -25.36 14.23
N CYS A 137 -33.51 -24.92 15.16
CA CYS A 137 -33.66 -25.54 16.47
C CYS A 137 -34.89 -26.44 16.44
N ASP A 138 -34.67 -27.75 16.47
CA ASP A 138 -35.74 -28.73 16.65
C ASP A 138 -35.85 -29.12 18.12
N THR A 139 -37.10 -29.20 18.61
CA THR A 139 -37.39 -29.62 19.98
C THR A 139 -38.05 -30.99 19.94
N ILE A 140 -37.40 -31.99 20.54
CA ILE A 140 -37.94 -33.35 20.67
C ILE A 140 -38.11 -33.63 22.16
N GLY A 141 -39.36 -33.68 22.62
CA GLY A 141 -39.67 -33.80 24.05
C GLY A 141 -39.27 -32.55 24.84
N THR A 142 -38.37 -32.68 25.82
CA THR A 142 -37.85 -31.56 26.64
C THR A 142 -36.47 -31.07 26.23
N MET A 143 -35.89 -31.62 25.14
CA MET A 143 -34.57 -31.24 24.66
C MET A 143 -34.68 -30.44 23.36
N THR A 144 -34.01 -29.30 23.29
CA THR A 144 -33.86 -28.50 22.07
C THR A 144 -32.45 -28.71 21.53
N MET A 145 -32.34 -29.15 20.28
CA MET A 145 -31.09 -29.27 19.55
C MET A 145 -31.09 -28.25 18.42
N CYS A 146 -30.07 -27.41 18.38
CA CYS A 146 -29.88 -26.38 17.36
C CYS A 146 -28.69 -26.76 16.47
N ASN A 147 -28.87 -26.70 15.16
CA ASN A 147 -27.81 -26.92 14.15
C ASN A 147 -27.63 -25.68 13.27
#